data_AF-A0A524IJU0-F1
#
_entry.id   AF-A0A524IJU0-F1
#
_cell.length_a   1.000
_cell.length_b   1.000
_cell.length_c   1.000
_cell.angle_alpha   90.00
_cell.angle_beta   90.00
_cell.angle_gamma   90.00
#
_symmetry.space_group_name_H-M   'P 1'
#
loop_
_entity.id
_entity.type
_entity.pdbx_description
1 polymer ?
#
loop_
_entity_poly.entity_id
_entity_poly.type
_entity_poly.pdbx_seq_one_letter_code
_entity_poly.pdbx_strand_id
1 'polypeptide(L)'
;MHDNSCPHGRRIHLLTVVGTDENNDLAVLTLPAPVSGVARFRAGRTIRPGDGIVVVGFPLPGLLASEANVTTGTVSALAGVGNDTRFLQIAAPLQSGNSGGPLLDGSGHIVGLVVSKLNAIYLAKATGEIPQNINFAIKDTIAKSFLDSQSVEYETETSSTTLEFADPGAAAKQFTLLIECLR
;
A
#
# COMPACT_ATOMS: atom_id res chain seq x y z
N MET A 1 3.59 30.91 16.18
CA MET A 1 4.49 29.79 16.53
C MET A 1 3.61 28.56 16.61
N HIS A 2 3.50 27.80 15.52
CA HIS A 2 2.68 26.59 15.51
C HIS A 2 3.52 25.45 16.07
N ASP A 3 3.06 24.94 17.20
CA ASP A 3 3.63 23.77 17.85
C ASP A 3 3.30 22.53 17.01
N ASN A 4 4.32 22.00 16.31
CA ASN A 4 4.21 20.82 15.44
C ASN A 4 4.35 19.50 16.24
N SER A 5 4.03 19.50 17.53
CA SER A 5 4.14 18.30 18.37
C SER A 5 2.83 17.51 18.43
N CYS A 6 2.87 16.27 17.93
CA CYS A 6 1.80 15.28 18.05
C CYS A 6 1.74 14.73 19.50
N PRO A 7 0.64 14.10 19.98
CA PRO A 7 0.48 13.64 21.37
C PRO A 7 1.47 12.58 21.89
N HIS A 8 2.53 12.28 21.12
CA HIS A 8 3.57 11.31 21.45
C HIS A 8 4.99 11.82 21.13
N GLY A 9 5.20 13.14 21.04
CA GLY A 9 6.53 13.73 20.80
C GLY A 9 7.08 13.53 19.38
N ARG A 10 6.22 13.17 18.41
CA ARG A 10 6.61 13.03 17.00
C ARG A 10 6.64 14.39 16.30
N ARG A 11 7.66 14.60 15.47
CA ARG A 11 7.74 15.74 14.54
C ARG A 11 6.71 15.56 13.43
N ILE A 12 5.84 16.56 13.24
CA ILE A 12 4.89 16.61 12.14
C ILE A 12 5.53 17.36 10.97
N HIS A 13 5.39 16.81 9.76
CA HIS A 13 5.74 17.47 8.52
C HIS A 13 4.46 17.76 7.73
N LEU A 14 4.24 19.02 7.38
CA LEU A 14 3.14 19.40 6.48
C LEU A 14 3.47 18.91 5.07
N LEU A 15 2.50 18.23 4.45
CA LEU A 15 2.60 17.70 3.10
C LEU A 15 1.86 18.61 2.11
N THR A 16 2.34 18.67 0.89
CA THR A 16 1.63 19.35 -0.22
C THR A 16 1.08 18.32 -1.18
N VAL A 17 -0.16 18.50 -1.63
CA VAL A 17 -0.75 17.64 -2.65
C VAL A 17 -0.22 18.08 -4.02
N VAL A 18 0.39 17.15 -4.75
CA VAL A 18 0.83 17.34 -6.14
C VAL A 18 -0.34 17.07 -7.10
N GLY A 19 -1.05 15.97 -6.86
CA GLY A 19 -2.20 15.57 -7.65
C GLY A 19 -2.97 14.42 -7.01
N THR A 20 -4.21 14.24 -7.44
CA THR A 20 -5.12 13.18 -6.98
C THR A 20 -5.78 12.47 -8.16
N ASP A 21 -6.03 11.18 -7.98
CA ASP A 21 -6.86 10.37 -8.86
C ASP A 21 -7.96 9.74 -8.01
N GLU A 22 -9.12 10.40 -7.99
CA GLU A 22 -10.27 9.99 -7.20
C GLU A 22 -10.86 8.66 -7.66
N ASN A 23 -10.73 8.33 -8.96
CA ASN A 23 -11.28 7.12 -9.55
C ASN A 23 -10.52 5.87 -9.12
N ASN A 24 -9.22 6.02 -8.85
CA ASN A 24 -8.33 4.94 -8.43
C ASN A 24 -7.91 5.05 -6.95
N ASP A 25 -8.40 6.05 -6.23
CA ASP A 25 -8.09 6.31 -4.82
C ASP A 25 -6.58 6.53 -4.56
N LEU A 26 -5.95 7.33 -5.43
CA LEU A 26 -4.52 7.63 -5.38
C LEU A 26 -4.26 9.13 -5.16
N ALA A 27 -3.15 9.44 -4.50
CA ALA A 27 -2.65 10.79 -4.35
C ALA A 27 -1.12 10.80 -4.41
N VAL A 28 -0.55 11.82 -5.03
CA VAL A 28 0.89 12.13 -4.94
C VAL A 28 1.05 13.31 -3.99
N LEU A 29 1.93 13.14 -3.01
CA LEU A 29 2.23 14.15 -2.01
C LEU A 29 3.74 14.48 -2.02
N THR A 30 4.07 15.73 -1.75
CA THR A 30 5.46 16.17 -1.54
C THR A 30 5.75 16.34 -0.05
N LEU A 31 6.87 15.76 0.38
CA LEU A 31 7.44 15.94 1.71
C LEU A 31 8.47 17.08 1.70
N PRO A 32 8.55 17.90 2.77
CA PRO A 32 9.56 18.95 2.88
C PRO A 32 10.97 18.43 3.22
N ALA A 33 11.12 17.12 3.47
CA ALA A 33 12.36 16.47 3.87
C ALA A 33 12.57 15.18 3.06
N PRO A 34 13.83 14.79 2.79
CA PRO A 34 14.13 13.53 2.12
C PRO A 34 13.71 12.33 2.97
N VAL A 35 13.32 11.25 2.30
CA VAL A 35 12.99 9.96 2.93
C VAL A 35 14.22 9.05 2.99
N SER A 36 14.24 8.13 3.97
CA SER A 36 15.36 7.20 4.21
C SER A 36 15.51 6.09 3.18
N GLY A 37 14.48 5.83 2.38
CA GLY A 37 14.48 4.81 1.35
C GLY A 37 13.44 5.11 0.28
N VAL A 38 13.68 4.60 -0.93
CA VAL A 38 12.76 4.70 -2.07
C VAL A 38 12.32 3.30 -2.44
N ALA A 39 11.01 3.13 -2.62
CA ALA A 39 10.45 1.86 -3.03
C ALA A 39 10.67 1.63 -4.53
N ARG A 40 10.81 0.37 -4.93
CA ARG A 40 10.96 -0.03 -6.33
C ARG A 40 9.73 -0.79 -6.79
N PHE A 41 9.22 -0.47 -7.97
CA PHE A 41 8.17 -1.27 -8.60
C PHE A 41 8.76 -2.53 -9.24
N ARG A 42 7.96 -3.58 -9.28
CA ARG A 42 8.37 -4.82 -9.95
C ARG A 42 8.50 -4.60 -11.46
N ALA A 43 9.62 -5.06 -12.02
CA ALA A 43 9.85 -5.19 -13.45
C ALA A 43 9.77 -6.67 -13.89
N GLY A 44 9.50 -6.88 -15.18
CA GLY A 44 9.51 -8.22 -15.79
C GLY A 44 8.22 -9.02 -15.55
N ARG A 45 8.35 -10.24 -15.01
CA ARG A 45 7.23 -11.18 -14.87
C ARG A 45 6.12 -10.58 -14.00
N THR A 46 4.88 -10.58 -14.47
CA THR A 46 3.74 -10.13 -13.66
C THR A 46 3.49 -11.02 -12.44
N ILE A 47 2.89 -10.44 -11.40
CA ILE A 47 2.37 -11.19 -10.26
C ILE A 47 1.26 -12.15 -10.72
N ARG A 48 1.14 -13.31 -10.07
CA ARG A 48 0.14 -14.35 -10.40
C ARG A 48 -0.63 -14.77 -9.16
N PRO A 49 -1.84 -15.34 -9.32
CA PRO A 49 -2.50 -16.03 -8.23
C PRO A 49 -1.58 -17.07 -7.58
N GLY A 50 -1.59 -17.13 -6.25
CA GLY A 50 -0.72 -17.97 -5.44
C GLY A 50 0.68 -17.40 -5.16
N ASP A 51 1.13 -16.34 -5.87
CA ASP A 51 2.37 -15.66 -5.50
C ASP A 51 2.21 -15.03 -4.09
N GLY A 52 3.21 -15.23 -3.23
CA GLY A 52 3.24 -14.69 -1.88
C GLY A 52 3.45 -13.19 -1.88
N ILE A 53 2.81 -12.49 -0.93
CA ILE A 53 2.86 -11.04 -0.79
C ILE A 53 3.12 -10.61 0.64
N VAL A 54 3.65 -9.39 0.77
CA VAL A 54 3.87 -8.68 2.02
C VAL A 54 3.18 -7.32 1.94
N VAL A 55 2.45 -6.95 2.99
CA VAL A 55 1.86 -5.63 3.17
C VAL A 55 2.51 -4.97 4.36
N VAL A 56 2.89 -3.71 4.20
CA VAL A 56 3.38 -2.88 5.30
C VAL A 56 2.47 -1.68 5.48
N GLY A 57 2.13 -1.39 6.73
CA GLY A 57 1.22 -0.30 7.06
C GLY A 57 1.22 0.01 8.54
N PHE A 58 0.38 0.95 8.95
CA PHE A 58 0.24 1.37 10.35
C PHE A 58 -1.19 1.11 10.79
N PRO A 59 -1.59 -0.16 11.02
CA PRO A 59 -2.95 -0.44 11.44
C PRO A 59 -3.18 0.09 12.86
N LEU A 60 -4.28 0.82 13.05
CA LEU A 60 -4.71 1.37 14.34
C LEU A 60 -3.61 2.21 15.07
N PRO A 61 -3.07 3.27 14.42
CA PRO A 61 -2.04 4.09 15.03
C PRO A 61 -2.57 4.72 16.34
N GLY A 62 -1.79 4.60 17.42
CA GLY A 62 -2.19 5.07 18.76
C GLY A 62 -2.95 4.06 19.62
N LEU A 63 -3.46 2.95 19.05
CA LEU A 63 -4.08 1.85 19.80
C LEU A 63 -3.22 0.57 19.80
N LEU A 64 -2.45 0.33 18.73
CA LEU A 64 -1.50 -0.77 18.61
C LEU A 64 -0.05 -0.24 18.56
N ALA A 65 0.85 -0.94 17.84
CA ALA A 65 2.25 -0.57 17.74
C ALA A 65 2.46 0.81 17.11
N SER A 66 3.44 1.54 17.64
CA SER A 66 3.90 2.82 17.09
C SER A 66 4.66 2.67 15.76
N GLU A 67 5.14 1.47 15.49
CA GLU A 67 5.92 1.11 14.30
C GLU A 67 5.02 0.49 13.23
N ALA A 68 5.49 0.50 11.98
CA ALA A 68 4.77 -0.15 10.90
C ALA A 68 4.70 -1.67 11.15
N ASN A 69 3.52 -2.25 10.93
CA ASN A 69 3.29 -3.68 10.99
C ASN A 69 3.50 -4.31 9.61
N VAL A 70 3.97 -5.55 9.64
CA VAL A 70 4.20 -6.38 8.46
C VAL A 70 3.14 -7.49 8.46
N THR A 71 2.41 -7.61 7.36
CA THR A 71 1.38 -8.63 7.16
C THR A 71 1.72 -9.46 5.93
N THR A 72 1.63 -10.78 6.00
CA THR A 72 1.85 -11.68 4.87
C THR A 72 0.56 -12.27 4.33
N GLY A 73 0.58 -12.72 3.09
CA GLY A 73 -0.57 -13.34 2.44
C GLY A 73 -0.27 -13.81 1.02
N THR A 74 -1.31 -13.96 0.21
CA THR A 74 -1.19 -14.39 -1.20
C THR A 74 -2.07 -13.56 -2.11
N VAL A 75 -1.72 -13.52 -3.39
CA VAL A 75 -2.65 -13.05 -4.45
C VAL A 75 -3.68 -14.15 -4.73
N SER A 76 -4.96 -13.80 -4.63
CA SER A 76 -6.07 -14.71 -4.94
C SER A 76 -6.52 -14.59 -6.39
N ALA A 77 -6.60 -13.37 -6.93
CA ALA A 77 -7.01 -13.11 -8.30
C ALA A 77 -6.40 -11.82 -8.85
N LEU A 78 -6.37 -11.70 -10.18
CA LEU A 78 -5.83 -10.52 -10.88
C LEU A 78 -6.90 -9.50 -11.29
N ALA A 79 -8.08 -9.57 -10.67
CA ALA A 79 -9.18 -8.64 -10.87
C ALA A 79 -9.94 -8.44 -9.55
N GLY A 80 -10.60 -7.30 -9.42
CA GLY A 80 -11.48 -6.96 -8.31
C GLY A 80 -12.93 -7.36 -8.55
N VAL A 81 -13.83 -6.77 -7.74
CA VAL A 81 -15.28 -6.94 -7.86
C VAL A 81 -15.74 -6.59 -9.28
N GLY A 82 -16.65 -7.40 -9.85
CA GLY A 82 -17.17 -7.17 -11.19
C GLY A 82 -16.15 -7.33 -12.32
N ASN A 83 -15.08 -8.09 -12.10
CA ASN A 83 -13.95 -8.24 -13.02
C ASN A 83 -13.19 -6.95 -13.30
N ASP A 84 -13.18 -6.00 -12.36
CA ASP A 84 -12.40 -4.78 -12.51
C ASP A 84 -10.89 -5.09 -12.53
N THR A 85 -10.29 -4.97 -13.71
CA THR A 85 -8.90 -5.35 -13.96
C THR A 85 -7.89 -4.37 -13.36
N ARG A 86 -8.33 -3.25 -12.78
CA ARG A 86 -7.45 -2.31 -12.07
C ARG A 86 -6.94 -2.87 -10.75
N PHE A 87 -7.63 -3.86 -10.19
CA PHE A 87 -7.35 -4.40 -8.86
C PHE A 87 -6.72 -5.79 -8.89
N LEU A 88 -6.02 -6.10 -7.81
CA LEU A 88 -5.66 -7.44 -7.37
C LEU A 88 -6.57 -7.81 -6.20
N GLN A 89 -7.07 -9.05 -6.20
CA GLN A 89 -7.67 -9.65 -5.00
C GLN A 89 -6.57 -10.36 -4.22
N ILE A 90 -6.52 -10.12 -2.92
CA ILE A 90 -5.51 -10.68 -2.01
C ILE A 90 -6.18 -11.32 -0.79
N ALA A 91 -5.54 -12.38 -0.29
CA ALA A 91 -5.88 -13.04 0.95
C ALA A 91 -4.78 -12.73 1.98
N ALA A 92 -5.02 -11.70 2.77
CA ALA A 92 -4.16 -11.25 3.87
C ALA A 92 -5.04 -10.58 4.94
N PRO A 93 -4.71 -10.68 6.24
CA PRO A 93 -5.50 -10.04 7.30
C PRO A 93 -5.23 -8.53 7.34
N LEU A 94 -6.06 -7.74 6.65
CA LEU A 94 -5.93 -6.28 6.60
C LEU A 94 -6.92 -5.58 7.53
N GLN A 95 -6.49 -4.43 8.06
CA GLN A 95 -7.28 -3.56 8.94
C GLN A 95 -7.12 -2.10 8.49
N SER A 96 -7.97 -1.21 9.01
CA SER A 96 -7.80 0.25 8.84
C SER A 96 -6.40 0.68 9.25
N GLY A 97 -5.73 1.44 8.37
CA GLY A 97 -4.33 1.85 8.52
C GLY A 97 -3.33 1.07 7.65
N ASN A 98 -3.77 0.01 6.98
CA ASN A 98 -3.02 -0.59 5.86
C ASN A 98 -3.30 0.09 4.51
N SER A 99 -4.34 0.93 4.43
CA SER A 99 -4.70 1.68 3.22
C SER A 99 -3.58 2.60 2.76
N GLY A 100 -3.30 2.61 1.46
CA GLY A 100 -2.17 3.34 0.88
C GLY A 100 -0.82 2.67 1.12
N GLY A 101 -0.75 1.63 1.96
CA GLY A 101 0.46 0.86 2.19
C GLY A 101 0.85 0.03 0.97
N PRO A 102 2.16 -0.22 0.77
CA PRO A 102 2.65 -1.01 -0.35
C PRO A 102 2.26 -2.49 -0.21
N LEU A 103 1.83 -3.08 -1.33
CA LEU A 103 1.75 -4.52 -1.53
C LEU A 103 3.00 -4.97 -2.29
N LEU A 104 3.84 -5.77 -1.65
CA LEU A 104 5.14 -6.19 -2.12
C LEU A 104 5.14 -7.67 -2.47
N ASP A 105 5.95 -8.06 -3.46
CA ASP A 105 6.27 -9.46 -3.67
C ASP A 105 7.39 -9.96 -2.73
N GLY A 106 7.75 -11.23 -2.85
CA GLY A 106 8.82 -11.83 -2.05
C GLY A 106 10.20 -11.19 -2.22
N SER A 107 10.42 -10.38 -3.26
CA SER A 107 11.66 -9.62 -3.48
C SER A 107 11.60 -8.21 -2.89
N GLY A 108 10.47 -7.81 -2.28
CA GLY A 108 10.29 -6.46 -1.74
C GLY A 108 9.94 -5.41 -2.78
N HIS A 109 9.56 -5.81 -4.00
CA HIS A 109 9.15 -4.88 -5.05
C HIS A 109 7.64 -4.66 -5.04
N ILE A 110 7.20 -3.42 -5.29
CA ILE A 110 5.78 -3.06 -5.33
C ILE A 110 5.09 -3.77 -6.50
N VAL A 111 4.02 -4.48 -6.18
CA VAL A 111 3.07 -5.08 -7.12
C VAL A 111 1.67 -4.46 -7.02
N GLY A 112 1.41 -3.64 -6.00
CA GLY A 112 0.20 -2.83 -5.88
C GLY A 112 0.18 -1.96 -4.63
N LEU A 113 -0.91 -1.22 -4.42
CA LEU A 113 -1.17 -0.46 -3.20
C LEU A 113 -2.50 -0.88 -2.59
N VAL A 114 -2.52 -1.10 -1.27
CA VAL A 114 -3.72 -1.55 -0.56
C VAL A 114 -4.78 -0.45 -0.54
N VAL A 115 -6.05 -0.81 -0.79
CA VAL A 115 -7.18 0.12 -0.74
C VAL A 115 -8.19 -0.27 0.36
N SER A 116 -8.72 0.73 1.07
CA SER A 116 -9.75 0.50 2.11
C SER A 116 -11.16 0.34 1.56
N LYS A 117 -11.43 0.89 0.37
CA LYS A 117 -12.80 1.17 -0.09
C LYS A 117 -13.62 -0.07 -0.44
N LEU A 118 -12.97 -1.18 -0.81
CA LEU A 118 -13.66 -2.41 -1.18
C LEU A 118 -13.89 -3.28 0.06
N ASN A 119 -14.56 -2.72 1.07
CA ASN A 119 -14.73 -3.41 2.34
C ASN A 119 -15.71 -4.60 2.21
N ALA A 120 -15.52 -5.58 3.09
CA ALA A 120 -16.42 -6.71 3.26
C ALA A 120 -17.88 -6.30 3.54
N ILE A 121 -18.14 -5.06 4.01
CA ILE A 121 -19.50 -4.55 4.29
C ILE A 121 -20.26 -4.25 3.00
N TYR A 122 -19.62 -3.73 1.94
CA TYR A 122 -20.26 -3.52 0.65
C TYR A 122 -20.69 -4.86 0.05
N LEU A 123 -19.79 -5.85 0.09
CA LEU A 123 -20.09 -7.22 -0.35
C LEU A 123 -21.15 -7.88 0.55
N ALA A 124 -21.07 -7.71 1.88
CA ALA A 124 -22.06 -8.25 2.80
C ALA A 124 -23.46 -7.67 2.61
N LYS A 125 -23.57 -6.38 2.25
CA LYS A 125 -24.87 -5.79 1.89
C LYS A 125 -25.45 -6.40 0.62
N ALA A 126 -24.60 -6.88 -0.30
CA ALA A 126 -25.02 -7.48 -1.55
C ALA A 126 -25.28 -9.00 -1.43
N THR A 127 -24.51 -9.72 -0.62
CA THR A 127 -24.55 -11.19 -0.53
C THR A 127 -25.22 -11.72 0.75
N GLY A 128 -25.37 -10.88 1.78
CA GLY A 128 -25.83 -11.28 3.10
C GLY A 128 -24.75 -11.93 3.98
N GLU A 129 -23.54 -12.12 3.47
CA GLU A 129 -22.42 -12.76 4.17
C GLU A 129 -21.24 -11.81 4.30
N ILE A 130 -20.52 -11.83 5.43
CA ILE A 130 -19.30 -11.03 5.58
C ILE A 130 -18.12 -11.85 5.07
N PRO A 131 -17.62 -11.60 3.83
CA PRO A 131 -16.48 -12.35 3.32
C PRO A 131 -15.26 -12.13 4.21
N GLN A 132 -14.65 -13.24 4.64
CA GLN A 132 -13.39 -13.24 5.36
C GLN A 132 -12.23 -13.36 4.37
N ASN A 133 -11.12 -12.68 4.65
CA ASN A 133 -9.89 -12.75 3.83
C ASN A 133 -10.05 -12.33 2.36
N ILE A 134 -11.04 -11.49 2.05
CA ILE A 134 -11.16 -10.85 0.74
C ILE A 134 -10.75 -9.39 0.91
N ASN A 135 -9.58 -9.05 0.39
CA ASN A 135 -9.07 -7.69 0.37
C ASN A 135 -8.56 -7.35 -1.04
N PHE A 136 -8.33 -6.07 -1.29
CA PHE A 136 -7.99 -5.59 -2.62
C PHE A 136 -6.84 -4.58 -2.59
N ALA A 137 -6.07 -4.58 -3.68
CA ALA A 137 -5.03 -3.61 -3.94
C ALA A 137 -5.15 -3.09 -5.37
N ILE A 138 -4.90 -1.81 -5.61
CA ILE A 138 -4.76 -1.26 -6.95
C ILE A 138 -3.44 -1.77 -7.55
N LYS A 139 -3.42 -2.18 -8.81
CA LYS A 139 -2.22 -2.69 -9.47
C LYS A 139 -1.15 -1.61 -9.59
N ASP A 140 0.11 -2.03 -9.50
CA ASP A 140 1.28 -1.19 -9.75
C ASP A 140 1.22 -0.45 -11.10
N THR A 141 0.68 -1.08 -12.14
CA THR A 141 0.50 -0.47 -13.47
C THR A 141 -0.39 0.78 -13.44
N ILE A 142 -1.42 0.80 -12.60
CA ILE A 142 -2.29 1.96 -12.42
C ILE A 142 -1.52 3.07 -11.67
N ALA A 143 -0.80 2.69 -10.60
CA ALA A 143 0.00 3.63 -9.84
C ALA A 143 1.12 4.27 -10.68
N LYS A 144 1.85 3.48 -11.48
CA LYS A 144 2.88 3.96 -12.40
C LYS A 144 2.30 4.92 -13.45
N SER A 145 1.17 4.56 -14.06
CA SER A 145 0.49 5.44 -15.02
C SER A 145 0.07 6.78 -14.40
N PHE A 146 -0.36 6.75 -13.13
CA PHE A 146 -0.67 7.97 -12.40
C PHE A 146 0.59 8.80 -12.10
N LEU A 147 1.68 8.18 -11.63
CA LEU A 147 2.96 8.87 -11.42
C LEU A 147 3.48 9.51 -12.72
N ASP A 148 3.40 8.80 -13.85
CA ASP A 148 3.74 9.34 -15.18
C ASP A 148 2.91 10.59 -15.51
N SER A 149 1.60 10.55 -15.24
CA SER A 149 0.70 11.70 -15.48
C SER A 149 1.04 12.92 -14.62
N GLN A 150 1.69 12.71 -13.47
CA GLN A 150 2.14 13.76 -12.56
C GLN A 150 3.62 14.13 -12.80
N SER A 151 4.27 13.55 -13.81
CA SER A 151 5.71 13.73 -14.08
C SER A 151 6.61 13.38 -12.89
N VAL A 152 6.24 12.32 -12.16
CA VAL A 152 6.99 11.83 -11.00
C VAL A 152 7.78 10.59 -11.40
N GLU A 153 9.09 10.65 -11.27
CA GLU A 153 9.98 9.52 -11.56
C GLU A 153 9.84 8.41 -10.51
N TYR A 154 10.03 7.17 -10.94
CA TYR A 154 10.03 5.99 -10.07
C TYR A 154 11.06 4.96 -10.52
N GLU A 155 11.53 4.15 -9.57
CA GLU A 155 12.47 3.06 -9.83
C GLU A 155 11.74 1.74 -10.09
N THR A 156 12.34 0.89 -10.92
CA THR A 156 11.86 -0.48 -11.16
C THR A 156 12.98 -1.49 -11.07
N GLU A 157 12.71 -2.69 -10.57
CA GLU A 157 13.69 -3.76 -10.47
C GLU A 157 13.07 -5.14 -10.73
N THR A 158 13.84 -6.03 -11.36
CA THR A 158 13.35 -7.37 -11.71
C THR A 158 13.40 -8.28 -10.49
N SER A 159 12.25 -8.84 -10.11
CA SER A 159 12.19 -9.80 -9.00
C SER A 159 12.86 -11.12 -9.38
N SER A 160 13.82 -11.58 -8.56
CA SER A 160 14.42 -12.90 -8.67
C SER A 160 13.68 -13.93 -7.81
N THR A 161 13.61 -15.18 -8.27
CA THR A 161 13.05 -16.32 -7.50
C THR A 161 13.92 -16.77 -6.34
N THR A 162 15.12 -16.20 -6.21
CA THR A 162 16.11 -16.59 -5.23
C THR A 162 16.55 -15.33 -4.51
N LEU A 163 16.11 -15.17 -3.28
CA LEU A 163 16.95 -14.73 -2.17
C LEU A 163 16.23 -14.98 -0.84
N GLU A 164 17.06 -15.31 0.14
CA GLU A 164 16.74 -15.47 1.54
C GLU A 164 15.96 -14.25 2.05
N PHE A 165 15.00 -14.49 2.93
CA PHE A 165 14.21 -13.46 3.60
C PHE A 165 15.09 -12.52 4.43
N ALA A 166 15.85 -11.62 3.79
CA ALA A 166 16.28 -10.37 4.42
C ALA A 166 15.07 -9.43 4.40
N ASP A 167 14.06 -9.84 5.17
CA ASP A 167 12.79 -9.21 5.51
C ASP A 167 12.33 -8.04 4.59
N PRO A 168 11.60 -8.33 3.50
CA PRO A 168 10.90 -7.31 2.70
C PRO A 168 10.09 -6.32 3.54
N GLY A 169 9.58 -6.77 4.70
CA GLY A 169 8.88 -5.93 5.65
C GLY A 169 9.79 -4.89 6.30
N ALA A 170 11.00 -5.27 6.73
CA ALA A 170 11.98 -4.36 7.33
C ALA A 170 12.46 -3.28 6.34
N ALA A 171 12.73 -3.66 5.09
CA ALA A 171 13.07 -2.70 4.04
C ALA A 171 11.91 -1.73 3.78
N ALA A 172 10.68 -2.25 3.74
CA ALA A 172 9.49 -1.44 3.46
C ALA A 172 9.12 -0.44 4.56
N LYS A 173 9.53 -0.68 5.81
CA LYS A 173 9.42 0.32 6.88
C LYS A 173 10.19 1.61 6.57
N GLN A 174 11.22 1.56 5.72
CA GLN A 174 12.04 2.73 5.39
C GLN A 174 11.37 3.69 4.40
N PHE A 175 10.35 3.22 3.69
CA PHE A 175 9.61 3.99 2.67
C PHE A 175 8.09 4.01 2.90
N THR A 176 7.60 3.43 4.01
CA THR A 176 6.19 3.49 4.40
C THR A 176 6.03 4.50 5.54
N LEU A 177 5.23 5.54 5.31
CA LEU A 177 5.02 6.63 6.27
C LEU A 177 3.58 6.65 6.78
N LEU A 178 3.42 7.03 8.05
CA LEU A 178 2.10 7.34 8.61
C LEU A 178 1.70 8.76 8.17
N ILE A 179 0.57 8.86 7.49
CA ILE A 179 -0.02 10.13 7.03
C ILE A 179 -1.36 10.32 7.72
N GLU A 180 -1.56 11.49 8.31
CA GLU A 180 -2.79 11.84 9.02
C GLU A 180 -3.35 13.17 8.49
N CYS A 181 -4.67 13.23 8.35
CA CYS A 181 -5.37 14.48 8.06
C CYS A 181 -5.68 15.19 9.37
N LEU A 182 -4.94 16.25 9.69
CA LEU A 182 -5.23 17.12 10.82
C LEU A 182 -6.43 18.01 10.46
N ARG A 183 -7.48 17.97 11.28
CA ARG A 183 -8.66 18.85 11.17
C ARG A 183 -8.51 20.08 12.04
#